data_AF-A0A935N3C4-F1
#
_entry.id   AF-A0A935N3C4-F1
#
_cell.length_a   1.000
_cell.length_b   1.000
_cell.length_c   1.000
_cell.angle_alpha   90.00
_cell.angle_beta   90.00
_cell.angle_gamma   90.00
#
_symmetry.space_group_name_H-M   'P 1'
#
loop_
_entity.id
_entity.type
_entity.pdbx_description
1 polymer ?
#
loop_
_entity_poly.entity_id
_entity_poly.type
_entity_poly.pdbx_seq_one_letter_code
_entity_poly.pdbx_strand_id
1 'polypeptide(L)'
;MHTASAHCLLSFSAPERAAQQFAGSICALEGDVFATTALRKVFQHIGGQCFDLAAKDKILYHAAAVFATNFVPVLHSIATDLWQKSGVPMHMIEPLCNTLLQNAVNNIQTQGAAQALTGPAARGDVALVAMQGKAVTAWNAHAGHAYDALSLLATNLAANLSLKAAK
;
A
#
# COMPACT_ATOMS: atom_id res chain seq x y z
N MET A 1 26.13 15.05 -21.94
CA MET A 1 25.41 15.28 -20.67
C MET A 1 24.98 13.91 -20.15
N HIS A 2 25.30 13.57 -18.90
CA HIS A 2 24.87 12.31 -18.28
C HIS A 2 23.63 12.58 -17.41
N THR A 3 22.67 11.65 -17.41
CA THR A 3 21.41 11.80 -16.67
C THR A 3 21.12 10.53 -15.88
N ALA A 4 20.71 10.70 -14.63
CA ALA A 4 20.23 9.62 -13.78
C ALA A 4 19.12 10.13 -12.85
N SER A 5 18.34 9.21 -12.32
CA SER A 5 17.27 9.45 -11.35
C SER A 5 17.52 8.62 -10.10
N ALA A 6 17.22 9.19 -8.94
CA ALA A 6 17.12 8.47 -7.68
C ALA A 6 15.68 8.56 -7.17
N HIS A 7 15.10 7.43 -6.78
CA HIS A 7 13.80 7.38 -6.12
C HIS A 7 13.96 6.81 -4.72
N CYS A 8 13.77 7.66 -3.71
CA CYS A 8 13.88 7.29 -2.30
C CYS A 8 12.53 6.80 -1.78
N LEU A 9 12.46 5.55 -1.32
CA LEU A 9 11.26 4.96 -0.73
C LEU A 9 11.06 5.45 0.70
N LEU A 10 10.57 6.67 0.82
CA LEU A 10 10.20 7.31 2.08
C LEU A 10 9.03 8.26 1.84
N SER A 11 8.13 8.37 2.81
CA SER A 11 7.09 9.40 2.79
C SER A 11 7.67 10.74 3.26
N PHE A 12 7.56 11.76 2.43
CA PHE A 12 8.04 13.12 2.73
C PHE A 12 6.91 14.07 3.15
N SER A 13 5.78 13.55 3.65
CA SER A 13 4.63 14.38 4.08
C SER A 13 4.96 15.33 5.24
N ALA A 14 6.05 15.08 5.97
CA ALA A 14 6.65 15.99 6.93
C ALA A 14 8.17 16.00 6.73
N PRO A 15 8.72 16.98 5.99
CA PRO A 15 10.12 16.98 5.56
C PRO A 15 11.14 16.84 6.69
N GLU A 16 10.90 17.46 7.85
CA GLU A 16 11.81 17.40 9.00
C GLU A 16 11.87 15.98 9.58
N ARG A 17 10.71 15.31 9.70
CA ARG A 17 10.65 13.91 10.15
C ARG A 17 11.26 12.98 9.11
N ALA A 18 11.00 13.23 7.83
CA ALA A 18 11.57 12.43 6.75
C ALA A 18 13.10 12.54 6.71
N ALA A 19 13.66 13.74 6.93
CA ALA A 19 15.11 13.93 7.04
C ALA A 19 15.71 13.10 8.19
N GLN A 20 15.03 13.07 9.35
CA GLN A 20 15.45 12.26 10.50
C GLN A 20 15.34 10.73 10.25
N GLN A 21 14.39 10.32 9.40
CA GLN A 21 14.11 8.92 9.05
C GLN A 21 14.87 8.44 7.80
N PHE A 22 15.61 9.32 7.14
CA PHE A 22 16.19 9.01 5.82
C PHE A 22 17.20 7.87 5.89
N ALA A 23 18.02 7.82 6.94
CA ALA A 23 19.00 6.75 7.12
C ALA A 23 18.31 5.37 7.13
N GLY A 24 18.77 4.46 6.25
CA GLY A 24 18.16 3.16 6.01
C GLY A 24 17.15 3.11 4.86
N SER A 25 16.79 4.26 4.26
CA SER A 25 15.83 4.31 3.15
C SER A 25 16.38 3.63 1.90
N ILE A 26 15.56 2.77 1.29
CA ILE A 26 15.90 2.16 -0.01
C ILE A 26 15.80 3.21 -1.12
N CYS A 27 16.82 3.30 -1.96
CA CYS A 27 16.91 4.24 -3.08
C CYS A 27 17.12 3.47 -4.40
N ALA A 28 16.16 3.55 -5.33
CA ALA A 28 16.33 3.02 -6.67
C ALA A 28 17.07 4.03 -7.55
N LEU A 29 18.12 3.57 -8.24
CA LEU A 29 18.91 4.38 -9.16
C LEU A 29 18.73 3.87 -10.59
N GLU A 30 18.51 4.77 -11.54
CA GLU A 30 18.40 4.42 -12.96
C GLU A 30 18.97 5.53 -13.85
N GLY A 31 19.47 5.17 -15.03
CA GLY A 31 20.08 6.09 -15.99
C GLY A 31 21.50 5.69 -16.39
N ASP A 32 22.29 6.68 -16.81
CA ASP A 32 23.67 6.49 -17.25
C ASP A 32 24.58 6.02 -16.10
N VAL A 33 25.47 5.06 -16.37
CA VAL A 33 26.33 4.41 -15.37
C VAL A 33 27.24 5.41 -14.65
N PHE A 34 27.76 6.41 -15.35
CA PHE A 34 28.61 7.43 -14.73
C PHE A 34 27.78 8.28 -13.75
N ALA A 35 26.58 8.70 -14.15
CA ALA A 35 25.68 9.47 -13.30
C ALA A 35 25.13 8.66 -12.11
N THR A 36 24.72 7.40 -12.29
CA THR A 36 24.22 6.55 -11.20
C THR A 36 25.31 6.20 -10.20
N THR A 37 26.56 6.00 -10.65
CA THR A 37 27.72 5.80 -9.76
C THR A 37 27.97 7.01 -8.87
N ALA A 38 27.84 8.23 -9.42
CA ALA A 38 27.96 9.46 -8.64
C ALA A 38 26.81 9.60 -7.62
N LEU A 39 25.56 9.41 -8.04
CA LEU A 39 24.39 9.48 -7.16
C LEU A 39 24.48 8.45 -6.02
N ARG A 40 24.91 7.22 -6.32
CA ARG A 40 25.07 6.15 -5.32
C ARG A 40 25.94 6.60 -4.16
N LYS A 41 27.08 7.25 -4.43
CA LYS A 41 27.97 7.76 -3.38
C LYS A 41 27.29 8.82 -2.51
N VAL A 42 26.56 9.75 -3.13
CA VAL A 42 25.84 10.82 -2.41
C VAL A 42 24.76 10.24 -1.50
N PHE A 43 23.90 9.37 -2.04
CA PHE A 43 22.80 8.77 -1.28
C PHE A 43 23.29 7.84 -0.17
N GLN A 44 24.34 7.04 -0.41
CA GLN A 44 24.95 6.21 0.63
C GLN A 44 25.59 7.06 1.74
N HIS A 45 26.17 8.21 1.42
CA HIS A 45 26.75 9.11 2.42
C HIS A 45 25.72 9.66 3.41
N ILE A 46 24.48 9.87 2.97
CA ILE A 46 23.36 10.27 3.85
C ILE A 46 22.56 9.08 4.40
N GLY A 47 23.10 7.86 4.28
CA GLY A 47 22.52 6.64 4.87
C GLY A 47 21.51 5.89 3.99
N GLY A 48 21.35 6.27 2.72
CA GLY A 48 20.49 5.57 1.77
C GLY A 48 21.06 4.24 1.29
N GLN A 49 20.20 3.23 1.16
CA GLN A 49 20.55 1.91 0.64
C GLN A 49 20.19 1.84 -0.86
N CYS A 50 21.20 1.91 -1.73
CA CYS A 50 20.98 2.06 -3.16
C CYS A 50 20.97 0.72 -3.91
N PHE A 51 20.07 0.56 -4.87
CA PHE A 51 20.09 -0.54 -5.85
C PHE A 51 19.83 -0.01 -7.27
N ASP A 52 20.29 -0.75 -8.29
CA ASP A 52 20.04 -0.37 -9.69
C ASP A 52 18.67 -0.86 -10.15
N LEU A 53 17.93 0.01 -10.83
CA LEU A 53 16.62 -0.26 -11.41
C LEU A 53 16.70 -0.08 -12.92
N ALA A 54 16.14 -1.01 -13.68
CA ALA A 54 16.02 -0.83 -15.10
C ALA A 54 14.97 0.26 -15.40
N ALA A 55 15.30 1.20 -16.29
CA ALA A 55 14.44 2.33 -16.63
C ALA A 55 13.01 1.90 -17.03
N LYS A 56 12.89 0.79 -17.77
CA LYS A 56 11.61 0.23 -18.18
C LYS A 56 10.69 -0.20 -17.02
N ASP A 57 11.27 -0.57 -15.88
CA ASP A 57 10.55 -1.09 -14.72
C ASP A 57 10.20 0.02 -13.71
N LYS A 58 10.69 1.25 -13.93
CA LYS A 58 10.50 2.39 -13.03
C LYS A 58 9.04 2.70 -12.72
N ILE A 59 8.18 2.66 -13.74
CA ILE A 59 6.76 2.95 -13.57
C ILE A 59 6.09 1.90 -12.68
N LEU A 60 6.37 0.61 -12.92
CA LEU A 60 5.82 -0.47 -12.11
C LEU A 60 6.35 -0.45 -10.68
N TYR A 61 7.65 -0.21 -10.52
CA TYR A 61 8.30 -0.05 -9.22
C TYR A 61 7.68 1.10 -8.40
N HIS A 62 7.44 2.25 -9.03
CA HIS A 62 6.80 3.38 -8.34
C HIS A 62 5.35 3.07 -7.98
N ALA A 63 4.60 2.42 -8.88
CA ALA A 63 3.23 1.98 -8.60
C ALA A 63 3.17 1.05 -7.37
N ALA A 64 4.18 0.19 -7.15
CA ALA A 64 4.25 -0.64 -5.95
C ALA A 64 4.33 0.21 -4.66
N ALA A 65 5.06 1.33 -4.68
CA ALA A 65 5.13 2.26 -3.53
C ALA A 65 3.77 2.95 -3.27
N VAL A 66 3.04 3.27 -4.34
CA VAL A 66 1.67 3.82 -4.26
C VAL A 66 0.73 2.85 -3.57
N PHE A 67 0.75 1.57 -3.96
CA PHE A 67 -0.02 0.51 -3.29
C PHE A 67 0.38 0.35 -1.81
N ALA A 68 1.69 0.38 -1.52
CA ALA A 68 2.19 0.15 -0.18
C ALA A 68 1.88 1.28 0.80
N THR A 69 1.75 2.53 0.33
CA THR A 69 1.70 3.71 1.23
C THR A 69 0.64 4.73 0.88
N ASN A 70 0.44 5.08 -0.40
CA ASN A 70 -0.44 6.18 -0.79
C ASN A 70 -1.91 5.79 -0.85
N PHE A 71 -2.23 4.53 -1.12
CA PHE A 71 -3.62 4.06 -1.06
C PHE A 71 -4.12 3.86 0.37
N VAL A 72 -3.26 3.66 1.36
CA VAL A 72 -3.66 3.49 2.76
C VAL A 72 -4.49 4.68 3.29
N PRO A 73 -4.09 5.96 3.16
CA PRO A 73 -4.92 7.07 3.60
C PRO A 73 -6.22 7.22 2.78
N VAL A 74 -6.23 6.82 1.51
CA VAL A 74 -7.46 6.80 0.68
C VAL A 74 -8.46 5.78 1.23
N LEU A 75 -8.02 4.55 1.50
CA LEU A 75 -8.84 3.51 2.11
C LEU A 75 -9.39 3.94 3.47
N HIS A 76 -8.54 4.59 4.28
CA HIS A 76 -8.91 5.12 5.58
C HIS A 76 -10.00 6.21 5.48
N SER A 77 -9.88 7.12 4.51
CA SER A 77 -10.90 8.15 4.27
C SER A 77 -12.24 7.54 3.86
N ILE A 78 -12.24 6.61 2.92
CA ILE A 78 -13.47 5.93 2.46
C ILE A 78 -14.15 5.19 3.61
N ALA A 79 -13.37 4.47 4.43
CA ALA A 79 -13.92 3.77 5.59
C ALA A 79 -14.56 4.73 6.61
N THR A 80 -13.90 5.87 6.88
CA THR A 80 -14.41 6.93 7.75
C THR A 80 -15.77 7.44 7.26
N ASP A 81 -15.89 7.76 5.97
CA ASP A 81 -17.13 8.27 5.37
C ASP A 81 -18.27 7.22 5.43
N LEU A 82 -17.96 5.95 5.17
CA LEU A 82 -18.92 4.85 5.27
C LEU A 82 -19.41 4.62 6.71
N TRP A 83 -18.53 4.74 7.70
CA TRP A 83 -18.93 4.66 9.12
C TRP A 83 -19.80 5.83 9.55
N GLN A 84 -19.45 7.05 9.14
CA GLN A 84 -20.32 8.22 9.36
C GLN A 84 -21.70 8.01 8.73
N LYS A 85 -21.73 7.55 7.47
CA LYS A 85 -22.97 7.31 6.73
C LYS A 85 -23.84 6.22 7.35
N SER A 86 -23.23 5.20 7.96
CA SER A 86 -23.93 4.10 8.64
C SER A 86 -24.35 4.43 10.09
N GLY A 87 -24.01 5.62 10.59
CA GLY A 87 -24.48 6.12 11.89
C GLY A 87 -23.54 5.84 13.07
N VAL A 88 -22.27 5.49 12.82
CA VAL A 88 -21.27 5.36 13.89
C VAL A 88 -21.04 6.74 14.53
N PRO A 89 -21.07 6.87 15.87
CA PRO A 89 -20.83 8.15 16.53
C PRO A 89 -19.46 8.72 16.19
N MET A 90 -19.40 10.01 15.83
CA MET A 90 -18.16 10.69 15.38
C MET A 90 -16.97 10.48 16.31
N HIS A 91 -17.19 10.56 17.62
CA HIS A 91 -16.14 10.40 18.64
C HIS A 91 -15.55 8.98 18.69
N MET A 92 -16.20 7.98 18.08
CA MET A 92 -15.73 6.60 18.02
C MET A 92 -14.97 6.28 16.74
N ILE A 93 -15.14 7.06 15.66
CA ILE A 93 -14.63 6.70 14.34
C ILE A 93 -13.10 6.74 14.31
N GLU A 94 -12.48 7.83 14.74
CA GLU A 94 -11.02 7.94 14.74
C GLU A 94 -10.34 6.85 15.59
N PRO A 95 -10.75 6.58 16.85
CA PRO A 95 -10.22 5.46 17.62
C PRO A 95 -10.39 4.11 16.92
N LEU A 96 -11.56 3.85 16.33
CA LEU A 96 -11.85 2.62 15.60
C LEU A 96 -10.91 2.45 14.40
N CYS A 97 -10.79 3.48 13.55
CA CYS A 97 -9.91 3.43 12.38
C CYS A 97 -8.45 3.18 12.77
N ASN A 98 -7.96 3.87 13.80
CA ASN A 98 -6.60 3.73 14.30
C ASN A 98 -6.32 2.32 14.80
N THR A 99 -7.23 1.75 15.60
CA THR A 99 -7.10 0.37 16.09
C THR A 99 -7.11 -0.63 14.93
N LEU A 100 -8.02 -0.49 13.96
CA LEU A 100 -8.11 -1.41 12.83
C LEU A 100 -6.87 -1.34 11.93
N LEU A 101 -6.35 -0.14 11.66
CA LEU A 101 -5.12 0.04 10.88
C LEU A 101 -3.91 -0.58 11.57
N GLN A 102 -3.73 -0.33 12.88
CA GLN A 102 -2.64 -0.92 13.66
C GLN A 102 -2.71 -2.45 13.66
N ASN A 103 -3.90 -3.01 13.89
CA ASN A 103 -4.11 -4.45 13.84
C ASN A 103 -3.79 -5.04 12.45
N ALA A 104 -4.21 -4.37 11.38
CA ALA A 104 -3.90 -4.82 10.02
C ALA A 104 -2.39 -4.82 9.74
N VAL A 105 -1.69 -3.76 10.11
CA VAL A 105 -0.22 -3.65 9.96
C VAL A 105 0.49 -4.74 10.78
N ASN A 106 0.13 -4.89 12.05
CA ASN A 106 0.73 -5.90 12.93
C ASN A 106 0.51 -7.32 12.39
N ASN A 107 -0.70 -7.62 11.91
CA ASN A 107 -1.00 -8.91 11.29
C ASN A 107 -0.12 -9.13 10.06
N ILE A 108 -0.02 -8.17 9.15
CA ILE A 108 0.83 -8.31 7.96
C ILE A 108 2.30 -8.53 8.32
N GLN A 109 2.82 -7.80 9.32
CA GLN A 109 4.21 -7.91 9.76
C GLN A 109 4.52 -9.27 10.41
N THR A 110 3.58 -9.84 11.15
CA THR A 110 3.79 -11.07 11.92
C THR A 110 3.62 -12.34 11.08
N GLN A 111 2.66 -12.38 10.15
CA GLN A 111 2.32 -13.60 9.41
C GLN A 111 2.38 -13.45 7.88
N GLY A 112 2.61 -12.25 7.36
CA GLY A 112 2.59 -11.95 5.93
C GLY A 112 1.20 -11.57 5.40
N ALA A 113 1.17 -10.83 4.28
CA ALA A 113 -0.07 -10.24 3.75
C ALA A 113 -1.16 -11.26 3.41
N ALA A 114 -0.75 -12.41 2.88
CA ALA A 114 -1.67 -13.44 2.45
C ALA A 114 -2.38 -14.08 3.67
N GLN A 115 -1.61 -14.51 4.67
CA GLN A 115 -2.15 -15.09 5.92
C GLN A 115 -2.90 -14.05 6.78
N ALA A 116 -2.55 -12.77 6.68
CA ALA A 116 -3.25 -11.69 7.39
C ALA A 116 -4.62 -11.32 6.79
N LEU A 117 -4.90 -11.76 5.57
CA LEU A 117 -6.17 -11.46 4.90
C LEU A 117 -7.32 -12.17 5.61
N THR A 118 -8.33 -11.38 6.03
CA THR A 118 -9.57 -11.88 6.65
C THR A 118 -10.79 -11.30 5.93
N GLY A 119 -11.98 -11.56 6.45
CA GLY A 119 -13.23 -11.02 5.91
C GLY A 119 -13.91 -11.93 4.86
N PRO A 120 -14.97 -11.44 4.21
CA PRO A 120 -15.83 -12.26 3.37
C PRO A 120 -15.14 -12.79 2.11
N ALA A 121 -14.29 -11.98 1.46
CA ALA A 121 -13.52 -12.42 0.30
C ALA A 121 -12.54 -13.56 0.63
N ALA A 122 -11.89 -13.51 1.81
CA ALA A 122 -10.97 -14.55 2.26
C ALA A 122 -11.66 -15.90 2.52
N ARG A 123 -12.93 -15.87 2.95
CA ARG A 123 -13.73 -17.07 3.23
C ARG A 123 -14.60 -17.51 2.04
N GLY A 124 -14.50 -16.83 0.89
CA GLY A 124 -15.27 -17.16 -0.31
C GLY A 124 -16.76 -16.81 -0.22
N ASP A 125 -17.17 -15.87 0.63
CA ASP A 125 -18.56 -15.41 0.75
C ASP A 125 -18.92 -14.44 -0.38
N VAL A 126 -19.09 -15.00 -1.58
CA VAL A 126 -19.35 -14.24 -2.82
C VAL A 126 -20.66 -13.44 -2.72
N ALA A 127 -21.68 -13.99 -2.06
CA ALA A 127 -22.98 -13.34 -1.91
C ALA A 127 -22.86 -12.06 -1.06
N LEU A 128 -22.16 -12.13 0.08
CA LEU A 128 -21.97 -10.97 0.94
C LEU A 128 -21.09 -9.91 0.26
N VAL A 129 -20.00 -10.32 -0.40
CA VAL A 129 -19.15 -9.39 -1.17
C VAL A 129 -19.97 -8.63 -2.22
N ALA A 130 -20.81 -9.33 -2.99
CA ALA A 130 -21.64 -8.70 -4.00
C ALA A 130 -22.69 -7.75 -3.42
N MET A 131 -23.28 -8.09 -2.27
CA MET A 131 -24.21 -7.19 -1.57
C MET A 131 -23.53 -5.92 -1.07
N GLN A 132 -22.35 -6.05 -0.46
CA GLN A 132 -21.56 -4.92 0.02
C GLN A 132 -21.12 -4.03 -1.15
N GLY A 133 -20.63 -4.61 -2.25
CA GLY A 133 -20.25 -3.86 -3.45
C GLY A 133 -21.41 -3.05 -4.05
N LYS A 134 -22.62 -3.63 -4.11
CA LYS A 134 -23.83 -2.89 -4.52
C LYS A 134 -24.15 -1.73 -3.60
N ALA A 135 -24.05 -1.92 -2.28
CA ALA A 135 -24.29 -0.86 -1.30
C ALA A 135 -23.27 0.28 -1.43
N VAL A 136 -21.98 -0.04 -1.59
CA VAL A 136 -20.92 0.94 -1.78
C VAL A 136 -21.09 1.68 -3.10
N THR A 137 -21.44 0.98 -4.18
CA THR A 137 -21.71 1.58 -5.50
C THR A 137 -22.87 2.56 -5.46
N ALA A 138 -23.96 2.21 -4.78
CA ALA A 138 -25.11 3.10 -4.58
C ALA A 138 -24.76 4.35 -3.76
N TRP A 139 -23.79 4.25 -2.85
CA TRP A 139 -23.28 5.38 -2.08
C TRP A 139 -22.29 6.24 -2.88
N ASN A 140 -21.34 5.63 -3.59
CA ASN A 140 -20.35 6.29 -4.43
C ASN A 140 -19.83 5.31 -5.50
N ALA A 141 -20.05 5.63 -6.78
CA ALA A 141 -19.67 4.73 -7.88
C ALA A 141 -18.16 4.44 -7.97
N HIS A 142 -17.29 5.42 -7.69
CA HIS A 142 -15.84 5.23 -7.73
C HIS A 142 -15.36 4.35 -6.57
N ALA A 143 -15.93 4.54 -5.37
CA ALA A 143 -15.66 3.65 -4.25
C ALA A 143 -16.19 2.23 -4.52
N GLY A 144 -17.30 2.10 -5.24
CA GLY A 144 -17.84 0.82 -5.71
C GLY A 144 -16.86 0.09 -6.61
N HIS A 145 -16.34 0.77 -7.65
CA HIS A 145 -15.32 0.19 -8.53
C HIS A 145 -14.04 -0.23 -7.77
N ALA A 146 -13.60 0.59 -6.81
CA ALA A 146 -12.47 0.25 -5.96
C ALA A 146 -12.75 -0.98 -5.09
N TYR A 147 -13.96 -1.05 -4.50
CA TYR A 147 -14.40 -2.18 -3.69
C TYR A 147 -14.39 -3.49 -4.48
N ASP A 148 -14.93 -3.48 -5.70
CA ASP A 148 -14.98 -4.66 -6.56
C ASP A 148 -13.58 -5.12 -6.98
N ALA A 149 -12.72 -4.18 -7.39
CA ALA A 149 -11.34 -4.48 -7.77
C ALA A 149 -10.53 -5.05 -6.60
N LEU A 150 -10.64 -4.45 -5.41
CA LEU A 150 -9.93 -4.93 -4.21
C LEU A 150 -10.48 -6.26 -3.72
N SER A 151 -11.79 -6.49 -3.81
CA SER A 151 -12.41 -7.77 -3.46
C SER A 151 -11.95 -8.89 -4.38
N LEU A 152 -11.84 -8.65 -5.68
CA LEU A 152 -11.27 -9.60 -6.64
C LEU A 152 -9.81 -9.92 -6.30
N LEU A 153 -8.99 -8.90 -6.02
CA LEU A 153 -7.59 -9.09 -5.64
C LEU A 153 -7.46 -9.87 -4.31
N ALA A 154 -8.35 -9.62 -3.35
CA ALA A 154 -8.41 -10.36 -2.09
C ALA A 154 -8.78 -11.84 -2.32
N THR A 155 -9.76 -12.12 -3.16
CA THR A 155 -10.11 -13.51 -3.53
C THR A 155 -8.94 -14.23 -4.21
N ASN A 156 -8.24 -13.57 -5.12
CA ASN A 156 -7.05 -14.13 -5.78
C ASN A 156 -5.91 -14.40 -4.76
N LEU A 157 -5.71 -13.47 -3.82
CA LEU A 157 -4.72 -13.63 -2.75
C LEU A 157 -5.06 -14.84 -1.85
N ALA A 158 -6.33 -15.02 -1.51
CA ALA A 158 -6.81 -16.16 -0.72
C ALA A 158 -6.64 -17.49 -1.47
N ALA A 159 -7.00 -17.55 -2.76
CA ALA A 159 -6.86 -18.76 -3.57
C ALA A 159 -5.40 -19.22 -3.71
N ASN A 160 -4.47 -18.26 -3.84
CA ASN A 160 -3.03 -18.55 -3.94
C ASN A 160 -2.43 -19.14 -2.65
N LEU A 161 -3.02 -18.88 -1.48
CA LEU A 161 -2.63 -19.53 -0.22
C LEU A 161 -3.03 -21.00 -0.21
N SER A 162 -4.28 -21.30 -0.60
CA SER A 162 -4.79 -22.67 -0.62
C SER A 162 -3.97 -23.57 -1.55
N LEU A 163 -3.53 -23.04 -2.70
CA LEU A 163 -2.66 -23.76 -3.63
C LEU A 163 -1.25 -24.03 -3.07
N LYS A 164 -0.72 -23.11 -2.24
CA LYS A 164 0.58 -23.29 -1.58
C LYS A 164 0.51 -24.26 -0.39
N ALA A 165 -0.61 -24.29 0.33
CA ALA A 165 -0.83 -25.20 1.45
C ALA A 165 -1.12 -26.65 1.03
N ALA A 166 -1.54 -26.86 -0.22
CA ALA A 166 -1.81 -28.19 -0.80
C ALA A 166 -0.59 -28.86 -1.46
N LYS A 167 0.59 -28.21 -1.42
CA LYS A 167 1.87 -28.74 -1.89
C LYS A 167 2.79 -29.02 -0.71
#